data_AF-A0A1S3KDE3-F1
#
_entry.id   AF-A0A1S3KDE3-F1
#
_cell.length_a   1.000
_cell.length_b   1.000
_cell.length_c   1.000
_cell.angle_alpha   90.00
_cell.angle_beta   90.00
_cell.angle_gamma   90.00
#
_symmetry.space_group_name_H-M   'P 1'
#
loop_
_entity.id
_entity.type
_entity.pdbx_description
1 polymer ?
#
loop_
_entity_poly.entity_id
_entity_poly.type
_entity_poly.pdbx_seq_one_letter_code
_entity_poly.pdbx_strand_id
1 'polypeptide(L)'
;MGNNTPITEEQFKMLVSLYPESFLEPPLADHDLLRFRILFGIIMFCAVVFNILVIAVILRNKSMRTVTNTFLLSLAVSDLLIAAVCMPFQLYELAYQEWSLGEGLCRFYAYFQGVLIVSSILTLLIVAVDRYYAICHPLKARHVHTVNRALIITAVIWALSFTLMTPQLIVQKIDYKFDNKLPIRANVPYCREYFEHHWEILLYTSFTTFGFFLIPLIGIYVSYGR
;
A
#
# COMPACT_ATOMS: atom_id res chain seq x y z
N MET A 1 3.78 -16.85 50.47
CA MET A 1 4.59 -17.89 49.79
C MET A 1 3.63 -18.72 48.95
N GLY A 2 3.54 -18.45 47.64
CA GLY A 2 2.68 -19.21 46.73
C GLY A 2 3.37 -20.52 46.34
N ASN A 3 2.70 -21.66 46.53
CA ASN A 3 3.22 -22.96 46.14
C ASN A 3 3.24 -23.08 44.61
N ASN A 4 4.44 -23.13 44.04
CA ASN A 4 4.67 -23.49 42.63
C ASN A 4 4.70 -25.02 42.47
N THR A 5 3.57 -25.68 42.68
CA THR A 5 3.44 -27.10 42.31
C THR A 5 3.45 -27.23 40.78
N PRO A 6 4.34 -28.05 40.19
CA PRO A 6 4.39 -28.26 38.75
C PRO A 6 3.11 -28.95 38.28
N ILE A 7 2.54 -28.45 37.18
CA ILE A 7 1.33 -29.00 36.55
C ILE A 7 1.65 -30.42 36.08
N THR A 8 0.83 -31.39 36.49
CA THR A 8 1.02 -32.79 36.08
C THR A 8 0.57 -32.99 34.63
N GLU A 9 1.14 -33.99 33.94
CA GLU A 9 0.83 -34.31 32.55
C GLU A 9 -0.67 -34.54 32.30
N GLU A 10 -1.37 -35.09 33.30
CA GLU A 10 -2.81 -35.29 33.28
C GLU A 10 -3.61 -33.98 33.37
N GLN A 11 -3.14 -32.99 34.15
CA GLN A 11 -3.73 -31.66 34.19
C GLN A 11 -3.50 -30.91 32.87
N PHE A 12 -2.34 -31.12 32.23
CA PHE A 12 -2.06 -30.57 30.92
C PHE A 12 -2.99 -31.16 29.85
N LYS A 13 -3.15 -32.50 29.82
CA LYS A 13 -4.07 -33.18 28.90
C LYS A 13 -5.53 -32.75 29.12
N MET A 14 -5.93 -32.53 30.37
CA MET A 14 -7.27 -32.05 30.71
C MET A 14 -7.51 -30.59 30.25
N LEU A 15 -6.50 -29.72 30.36
CA LEU A 15 -6.57 -28.36 29.82
C LEU A 15 -6.70 -28.38 28.29
N VAL A 16 -5.97 -29.26 27.62
CA VAL A 16 -6.08 -29.45 26.16
C VAL A 16 -7.44 -30.01 25.75
N SER A 17 -8.03 -30.94 26.53
CA SER A 17 -9.35 -31.50 26.22
C SER A 17 -10.53 -30.55 26.46
N LEU A 18 -10.32 -29.45 27.20
CA LEU A 18 -11.31 -28.39 27.39
C LEU A 18 -11.31 -27.37 26.24
N TYR A 19 -10.34 -27.44 25.31
CA TYR A 19 -10.32 -26.63 24.10
C TYR A 19 -11.14 -27.31 22.99
N PRO A 20 -12.12 -26.61 22.38
CA PRO A 20 -12.89 -27.17 21.27
C PRO A 20 -11.99 -27.35 20.04
N GLU A 21 -12.17 -28.47 19.31
CA GLU A 21 -11.42 -28.81 18.08
C GLU A 21 -11.46 -27.73 16.99
N SER A 22 -12.41 -26.79 17.06
CA SER A 22 -12.48 -25.62 16.18
C SER A 22 -11.28 -24.67 16.29
N PHE A 23 -10.48 -24.74 17.37
CA PHE A 23 -9.19 -24.02 17.46
C PHE A 23 -8.02 -24.78 16.83
N LEU A 24 -8.20 -26.07 16.56
CA LEU A 24 -7.29 -26.92 15.78
C LEU A 24 -7.69 -26.93 14.29
N GLU A 25 -8.66 -26.10 13.87
CA GLU A 25 -8.84 -25.83 12.44
C GLU A 25 -7.69 -24.94 11.95
N PRO A 26 -6.92 -25.37 10.92
CA PRO A 26 -5.92 -24.52 10.32
C PRO A 26 -6.61 -23.27 9.75
N PRO A 27 -6.06 -22.06 9.97
CA PRO A 27 -6.67 -20.85 9.47
C PRO A 27 -6.54 -20.85 7.95
N LEU A 28 -7.60 -21.08 7.18
CA LEU A 28 -7.55 -21.25 5.70
C LEU A 28 -6.42 -22.23 5.27
N ALA A 29 -6.77 -23.49 4.96
CA ALA A 29 -5.88 -24.53 4.40
C ALA A 29 -4.47 -24.02 4.05
N ASP A 30 -3.45 -24.33 4.86
CA ASP A 30 -2.08 -23.80 4.81
C ASP A 30 -1.52 -23.62 3.37
N HIS A 31 -1.93 -24.50 2.46
CA HIS A 31 -1.70 -24.39 1.01
C HIS A 31 -2.16 -23.09 0.34
N ASP A 32 -3.32 -22.53 0.65
CA ASP A 32 -3.85 -21.32 0.03
C ASP A 32 -3.10 -20.07 0.52
N LEU A 33 -2.73 -20.02 1.80
CA LEU A 33 -1.88 -18.96 2.33
C LEU A 33 -0.46 -19.02 1.75
N LEU A 34 0.10 -20.22 1.63
CA LEU A 34 1.39 -20.44 0.97
C LEU A 34 1.35 -20.03 -0.51
N ARG A 35 0.30 -20.41 -1.25
CA ARG A 35 0.09 -19.99 -2.64
C ARG A 35 0.01 -18.47 -2.75
N PHE A 36 -0.75 -17.82 -1.88
CA PHE A 36 -0.87 -16.37 -1.86
C PHE A 36 0.49 -15.69 -1.60
N ARG A 37 1.27 -16.15 -0.63
CA ARG A 37 2.64 -15.65 -0.35
C ARG A 37 3.57 -15.78 -1.54
N ILE A 38 3.56 -16.94 -2.22
CA ILE A 38 4.39 -17.20 -3.40
C ILE A 38 3.98 -16.26 -4.54
N LEU A 39 2.69 -16.15 -4.84
CA LEU A 39 2.17 -15.26 -5.88
C LEU A 39 2.51 -13.79 -5.59
N PHE A 40 2.34 -13.35 -4.33
CA PHE A 40 2.71 -12.01 -3.91
C PHE A 40 4.20 -11.74 -4.13
N GLY A 41 5.07 -12.68 -3.76
CA GLY A 41 6.51 -12.58 -4.00
C GLY A 41 6.88 -12.50 -5.49
N ILE A 42 6.20 -13.27 -6.34
CA ILE A 42 6.39 -13.20 -7.81
C ILE A 42 5.96 -11.84 -8.36
N ILE A 43 4.79 -11.33 -7.95
CA ILE A 43 4.29 -10.02 -8.37
C ILE A 43 5.26 -8.91 -7.95
N MET A 44 5.73 -8.95 -6.70
CA MET A 44 6.72 -8.01 -6.18
C MET A 44 8.01 -8.03 -7.02
N PHE A 45 8.56 -9.22 -7.29
CA PHE A 45 9.77 -9.36 -8.10
C PHE A 45 9.58 -8.82 -9.53
N CYS A 46 8.50 -9.23 -10.19
CA CYS A 46 8.17 -8.75 -11.54
C CYS A 46 7.99 -7.22 -11.57
N ALA A 47 7.28 -6.66 -10.58
CA ALA A 47 7.07 -5.22 -10.48
C ALA A 47 8.40 -4.46 -10.32
N VAL A 48 9.33 -4.95 -9.50
CA VAL A 48 10.67 -4.36 -9.38
C VAL A 48 11.41 -4.40 -10.73
N VAL A 49 11.47 -5.57 -11.37
CA VAL A 49 12.21 -5.75 -12.63
C VAL A 49 11.65 -4.86 -13.74
N PHE A 50 10.33 -4.88 -13.96
CA PHE A 50 9.71 -4.12 -15.04
C PHE A 50 9.80 -2.61 -14.82
N ASN A 51 9.60 -2.13 -13.59
CA ASN A 51 9.69 -0.69 -13.33
C ASN A 51 11.14 -0.19 -13.43
N ILE A 52 12.14 -0.97 -13.00
CA ILE A 52 13.55 -0.66 -13.25
C ILE A 52 13.83 -0.57 -14.75
N LEU A 53 13.32 -1.51 -15.54
CA LEU A 53 13.50 -1.51 -16.99
C LEU A 53 12.90 -0.26 -17.63
N VAL A 54 11.67 0.12 -17.26
CA VAL A 54 11.01 1.34 -17.75
C VAL A 54 11.85 2.57 -17.43
N ILE A 55 12.30 2.72 -16.18
CA ILE A 55 13.17 3.82 -15.75
C ILE A 55 14.46 3.82 -16.59
N ALA A 56 15.12 2.66 -16.73
CA ALA A 56 16.37 2.54 -17.46
C ALA A 56 16.24 2.93 -18.93
N VAL A 57 15.18 2.50 -19.61
CA VAL A 57 14.92 2.82 -21.02
C VAL A 57 14.72 4.32 -21.22
N ILE A 58 13.89 4.95 -20.38
CA ILE A 58 13.61 6.40 -20.47
C ILE A 58 14.87 7.23 -20.18
N LEU A 59 15.64 6.84 -19.16
CA LEU A 59 16.83 7.59 -18.77
C LEU A 59 17.99 7.42 -19.76
N ARG A 60 18.20 6.22 -20.31
CA ARG A 60 19.28 5.96 -21.29
C ARG A 60 19.00 6.57 -22.65
N ASN A 61 17.75 6.56 -23.11
CA ASN A 61 17.41 7.07 -24.43
C ASN A 61 16.98 8.54 -24.37
N LYS A 62 17.86 9.46 -24.78
CA LYS A 62 17.56 10.91 -24.80
C LYS A 62 16.35 11.26 -25.66
N SER A 63 16.07 10.53 -26.75
CA SER A 63 14.90 10.80 -27.61
C SER A 63 13.58 10.46 -26.91
N MET A 64 13.63 9.64 -25.86
CA MET A 64 12.47 9.26 -25.04
C MET A 64 12.21 10.25 -23.90
N ARG A 65 12.97 11.34 -23.75
CA ARG A 65 12.74 12.33 -22.68
C ARG A 65 11.68 13.36 -23.08
N THR A 66 10.47 12.88 -23.30
CA THR A 66 9.31 13.69 -23.68
C THR A 66 8.42 14.00 -22.46
N VAL A 67 7.42 14.87 -22.64
CA VAL A 67 6.44 15.23 -21.60
C VAL A 67 5.74 13.99 -21.05
N THR A 68 5.11 13.18 -21.92
CA THR A 68 4.42 11.97 -21.47
C THR A 68 5.36 11.00 -20.79
N ASN A 69 6.59 10.83 -21.29
CA ASN A 69 7.55 9.91 -20.69
C ASN A 69 8.08 10.41 -19.33
N THR A 70 7.96 11.70 -19.03
CA THR A 70 8.22 12.25 -17.68
C THR A 70 7.17 11.76 -16.69
N PHE A 71 5.90 11.73 -17.08
CA PHE A 71 4.83 11.16 -16.26
C PHE A 71 4.94 9.64 -16.13
N LEU A 72 5.29 8.93 -17.21
CA LEU A 72 5.57 7.49 -17.15
C LEU A 72 6.76 7.16 -16.24
N LEU A 73 7.79 8.01 -16.23
CA LEU A 73 8.91 7.87 -15.30
C LEU A 73 8.45 8.05 -13.84
N SER A 74 7.60 9.05 -13.56
CA SER A 74 7.03 9.25 -12.22
C SER A 74 6.19 8.06 -11.74
N LEU A 75 5.39 7.46 -12.63
CA LEU A 75 4.64 6.23 -12.35
C LEU A 75 5.58 5.08 -12.03
N ALA A 76 6.57 4.82 -12.90
CA ALA A 76 7.52 3.74 -12.71
C ALA A 76 8.35 3.90 -11.42
N VAL A 77 8.70 5.14 -11.03
CA VAL A 77 9.36 5.41 -9.75
C VAL A 77 8.43 5.10 -8.56
N SER A 78 7.16 5.50 -8.63
CA SER A 78 6.20 5.24 -7.55
C SER A 78 5.95 3.73 -7.40
N ASP A 79 5.71 3.02 -8.51
CA ASP A 79 5.48 1.58 -8.53
C ASP A 79 6.72 0.78 -8.09
N LEU A 80 7.92 1.22 -8.48
CA LEU A 80 9.17 0.63 -8.00
C LEU A 80 9.32 0.79 -6.49
N LEU A 81 9.03 1.98 -5.94
CA LEU A 81 9.14 2.23 -4.51
C LEU A 81 8.09 1.40 -3.72
N ILE A 82 6.86 1.26 -4.24
CA ILE A 82 5.87 0.37 -3.63
C ILE A 82 6.41 -1.07 -3.61
N ALA A 83 6.91 -1.56 -4.74
CA ALA A 83 7.36 -2.95 -4.86
C ALA A 83 8.65 -3.24 -4.08
N ALA A 84 9.59 -2.30 -4.04
CA ALA A 84 10.89 -2.50 -3.40
C ALA A 84 10.92 -2.12 -1.91
N VAL A 85 10.01 -1.24 -1.46
CA VAL A 85 9.99 -0.73 -0.08
C VAL A 85 8.75 -1.19 0.66
N CYS A 86 7.54 -0.95 0.15
CA CYS A 86 6.30 -1.22 0.87
C CYS A 86 5.91 -2.71 0.87
N MET A 87 6.01 -3.38 -0.28
CA MET A 87 5.64 -4.80 -0.42
C MET A 87 6.46 -5.74 0.48
N PRO A 88 7.78 -5.54 0.73
CA PRO A 88 8.51 -6.35 1.71
C PRO A 88 7.93 -6.29 3.13
N PHE A 89 7.48 -5.12 3.58
CA PHE A 89 6.82 -4.98 4.89
C PHE A 89 5.47 -5.69 4.93
N GLN A 90 4.69 -5.62 3.85
CA GLN A 90 3.44 -6.38 3.72
C GLN A 90 3.69 -7.89 3.69
N LEU A 91 4.74 -8.32 2.99
CA LEU A 91 5.15 -9.73 2.95
C LEU A 91 5.61 -10.23 4.32
N TYR A 92 6.31 -9.39 5.08
CA TYR A 92 6.67 -9.67 6.47
C TYR A 92 5.40 -9.89 7.31
N GLU A 93 4.45 -8.96 7.28
CA GLU A 93 3.18 -9.09 8.02
C GLU A 93 2.40 -10.34 7.58
N LEU A 94 2.40 -10.65 6.28
CA LEU A 94 1.77 -11.85 5.74
C LEU A 94 2.46 -13.15 6.18
N ALA A 95 3.80 -13.14 6.29
CA ALA A 95 4.60 -14.31 6.66
C ALA A 95 4.49 -14.62 8.15
N TYR A 96 4.64 -13.60 9.00
CA TYR A 96 4.68 -13.75 10.45
C TYR A 96 3.31 -13.60 11.11
N GLN A 97 2.31 -13.05 10.41
CA GLN A 97 0.97 -12.80 10.95
C GLN A 97 0.96 -11.87 12.17
N GLU A 98 2.03 -11.08 12.31
CA GLU A 98 2.29 -10.12 13.38
C GLU A 98 3.10 -8.92 12.86
N TRP A 99 3.14 -7.86 13.65
CA TRP A 99 3.96 -6.68 13.41
C TRP A 99 4.89 -6.40 14.60
N SER A 100 6.13 -6.91 14.56
CA SER A 100 7.15 -6.69 15.58
C SER A 100 8.26 -5.70 15.16
N LEU A 101 8.06 -4.95 14.06
CA LEU A 101 9.01 -3.95 13.54
C LEU A 101 8.91 -2.57 14.24
N GLY A 102 7.98 -2.42 15.18
CA GLY A 102 7.80 -1.20 15.98
C GLY A 102 6.87 -0.15 15.37
N GLU A 103 6.44 0.80 16.22
CA GLU A 103 5.39 1.79 15.93
C GLU A 103 5.80 2.78 14.84
N GLY A 104 7.07 3.21 14.85
CA GLY A 104 7.59 4.16 13.86
C GLY A 104 7.53 3.59 12.44
N LEU A 105 7.94 2.33 12.26
CA LEU A 105 7.83 1.66 10.96
C LEU A 105 6.37 1.40 10.58
N CYS A 106 5.52 1.01 11.53
CA CYS A 106 4.07 0.81 11.31
C CYS A 106 3.43 2.05 10.65
N ARG A 107 3.67 3.23 11.24
CA ARG A 107 3.19 4.51 10.69
C ARG A 107 3.84 4.86 9.36
N PHE A 108 5.16 4.72 9.28
CA PHE A 108 5.93 5.12 8.11
C PHE A 108 5.54 4.33 6.85
N TYR A 109 5.46 3.00 6.91
CA TYR A 109 5.20 2.21 5.70
C TYR A 109 3.79 2.49 5.15
N ALA A 110 2.78 2.61 6.04
CA ALA A 110 1.42 2.90 5.63
C ALA A 110 1.31 4.31 5.01
N TYR A 111 1.91 5.31 5.66
CA TYR A 111 1.98 6.67 5.13
C TYR A 111 2.67 6.72 3.77
N PHE A 112 3.87 6.15 3.68
CA PHE A 112 4.66 6.19 2.46
C PHE A 112 3.97 5.43 1.31
N GLN A 113 3.37 4.28 1.60
CA GLN A 113 2.54 3.55 0.63
C GLN A 113 1.38 4.40 0.13
N GLY A 114 0.67 5.09 1.02
CA GLY A 114 -0.39 6.03 0.65
C GLY A 114 0.12 7.14 -0.28
N VAL A 115 1.27 7.74 0.03
CA VAL A 115 1.88 8.79 -0.80
C VAL A 115 2.13 8.29 -2.22
N LEU A 116 2.70 7.10 -2.37
CA LEU A 116 3.04 6.51 -3.66
C LEU A 116 1.77 6.14 -4.46
N ILE A 117 0.71 5.68 -3.79
CA ILE A 117 -0.57 5.40 -4.45
C ILE A 117 -1.20 6.69 -4.96
N VAL A 118 -1.25 7.74 -4.12
CA VAL A 118 -1.83 9.04 -4.50
C VAL A 118 -1.01 9.71 -5.59
N SER A 119 0.33 9.63 -5.56
CA SER A 119 1.17 10.17 -6.64
C SER A 119 0.90 9.46 -7.97
N SER A 120 0.73 8.14 -7.95
CA SER A 120 0.37 7.37 -9.16
C SER A 120 -1.00 7.77 -9.70
N ILE A 121 -2.02 7.89 -8.85
CA ILE A 121 -3.38 8.28 -9.26
C ILE A 121 -3.40 9.69 -9.89
N LEU A 122 -2.79 10.67 -9.22
CA LEU A 122 -2.70 12.04 -9.73
C LEU A 122 -1.89 12.10 -11.02
N THR A 123 -0.83 11.29 -11.15
CA THR A 123 -0.05 11.21 -12.38
C THR A 123 -0.89 10.61 -13.53
N LEU A 124 -1.66 9.54 -13.28
CA LEU A 124 -2.56 8.95 -14.28
C LEU A 124 -3.64 9.96 -14.74
N LEU A 125 -4.19 10.75 -13.82
CA LEU A 125 -5.12 11.81 -14.17
C LEU A 125 -4.47 12.85 -15.09
N ILE A 126 -3.25 13.30 -14.77
CA ILE A 126 -2.51 14.23 -15.62
C ILE A 126 -2.19 13.62 -16.99
N VAL A 127 -1.84 12.32 -17.05
CA VAL A 127 -1.62 11.62 -18.33
C VAL A 127 -2.91 11.59 -19.16
N ALA A 128 -4.06 11.33 -18.55
CA ALA A 128 -5.34 11.36 -19.25
C ALA A 128 -5.64 12.76 -19.82
N VAL A 129 -5.39 13.80 -19.02
CA VAL A 129 -5.55 15.20 -19.44
C VAL A 129 -4.58 15.57 -20.56
N ASP A 130 -3.30 15.21 -20.46
CA ASP A 130 -2.26 15.40 -21.48
C ASP A 130 -2.70 14.80 -22.82
N ARG A 131 -3.26 13.59 -22.78
CA ARG A 131 -3.76 12.90 -23.97
C ARG A 131 -4.98 13.58 -24.58
N TYR A 132 -5.93 14.00 -23.74
CA TYR A 132 -7.09 14.76 -24.19
C TYR A 132 -6.68 16.06 -24.92
N TYR A 133 -5.78 16.86 -24.33
CA TYR A 133 -5.32 18.10 -24.96
C TYR A 133 -4.55 17.86 -26.27
N ALA A 134 -3.72 16.81 -26.32
CA ALA A 134 -2.98 16.46 -27.53
C ALA A 134 -3.89 16.09 -28.71
N ILE A 135 -5.03 15.43 -28.44
CA ILE A 135 -5.98 14.97 -29.46
C ILE A 135 -6.97 16.09 -29.83
N CYS A 136 -7.64 16.69 -28.85
CA CYS A 136 -8.74 17.63 -29.09
C CYS A 136 -8.27 19.07 -29.35
N HIS A 137 -7.08 19.45 -28.88
CA HIS A 137 -6.56 20.82 -28.94
C HIS A 137 -5.09 20.90 -29.40
N PRO A 138 -4.75 20.38 -30.58
CA PRO A 138 -3.35 20.19 -31.03
C PRO A 138 -2.53 21.50 -31.07
N LEU A 139 -3.15 22.63 -31.41
CA LEU A 139 -2.47 23.93 -31.45
C LEU A 139 -2.12 24.46 -30.04
N LYS A 140 -2.98 24.21 -29.05
CA LYS A 140 -2.70 24.56 -27.64
C LYS A 140 -1.69 23.58 -27.03
N ALA A 141 -1.79 22.29 -27.36
CA ALA A 141 -0.87 21.26 -26.90
C ALA A 141 0.59 21.61 -27.26
N ARG A 142 0.84 22.10 -28.49
CA ARG A 142 2.19 22.50 -28.92
C ARG A 142 2.86 23.56 -28.02
N HIS A 143 2.10 24.46 -27.41
CA HIS A 143 2.63 25.48 -26.50
C HIS A 143 2.73 25.03 -25.03
N VAL A 144 1.89 24.08 -24.61
CA VAL A 144 1.81 23.62 -23.22
C VAL A 144 2.72 22.42 -22.95
N HIS A 145 2.98 21.58 -23.96
CA HIS A 145 3.80 20.37 -23.87
C HIS A 145 5.30 20.68 -23.83
N THR A 146 5.80 21.11 -22.67
CA THR A 146 7.23 21.27 -22.42
C THR A 146 7.68 20.39 -21.25
N VAL A 147 8.87 19.78 -21.37
CA VAL A 147 9.41 18.88 -20.34
C VAL A 147 9.57 19.59 -18.99
N ASN A 148 9.99 20.85 -18.98
CA ASN A 148 10.13 21.63 -17.75
C ASN A 148 8.79 21.78 -17.01
N ARG A 149 7.68 22.03 -17.73
CA ARG A 149 6.35 22.07 -17.11
C ARG A 149 5.94 20.70 -16.59
N ALA A 150 6.23 19.63 -17.33
CA ALA A 150 5.97 18.26 -16.88
C ALA A 150 6.69 17.96 -15.55
N LEU A 151 7.97 18.33 -15.44
CA LEU A 151 8.76 18.18 -14.21
C LEU A 151 8.18 18.99 -13.04
N ILE A 152 7.74 20.23 -13.28
CA ILE A 152 7.08 21.05 -12.26
C ILE A 152 5.77 20.41 -11.81
N ILE A 153 4.94 19.95 -12.75
CA ILE A 153 3.67 19.26 -12.46
C ILE A 153 3.93 18.00 -11.64
N THR A 154 4.93 17.18 -12.02
CA THR A 154 5.35 16.02 -11.24
C THR A 154 5.76 16.45 -9.82
N ALA A 155 6.62 17.45 -9.66
CA ALA A 155 7.03 17.92 -8.33
C ALA A 155 5.83 18.37 -7.47
N VAL A 156 4.86 19.06 -8.06
CA VAL A 156 3.60 19.46 -7.38
C VAL A 156 2.78 18.24 -6.98
N ILE A 157 2.64 17.24 -7.86
CA ILE A 157 1.94 15.98 -7.54
C ILE A 157 2.56 15.33 -6.32
N TRP A 158 3.89 15.16 -6.30
CA TRP A 158 4.58 14.54 -5.17
C TRP A 158 4.37 15.31 -3.87
N ALA A 159 4.52 16.65 -3.90
CA ALA A 159 4.30 17.49 -2.74
C ALA A 159 2.86 17.40 -2.20
N LEU A 160 1.87 17.39 -3.09
CA LEU A 160 0.47 17.19 -2.73
C LEU A 160 0.25 15.81 -2.12
N SER A 161 0.78 14.74 -2.72
CA SER A 161 0.65 13.37 -2.18
C SER A 161 1.22 13.25 -0.77
N PHE A 162 2.43 13.79 -0.53
CA PHE A 162 3.01 13.83 0.81
C PHE A 162 2.09 14.56 1.80
N THR A 163 1.56 15.72 1.41
CA THR A 163 0.70 16.52 2.28
C THR A 163 -0.63 15.82 2.59
N LEU A 164 -1.27 15.27 1.57
CA LEU A 164 -2.60 14.66 1.65
C LEU A 164 -2.61 13.38 2.48
N MET A 165 -1.50 12.65 2.52
CA MET A 165 -1.38 11.40 3.27
C MET A 165 -0.95 11.59 4.73
N THR A 166 -0.63 12.82 5.15
CA THR A 166 -0.24 13.10 6.55
C THR A 166 -1.19 12.53 7.62
N PRO A 167 -2.53 12.45 7.43
CA PRO A 167 -3.40 11.80 8.41
C PRO A 167 -3.06 10.33 8.68
N GLN A 168 -2.46 9.61 7.72
CA GLN A 168 -2.05 8.21 7.90
C GLN A 168 -1.08 8.04 9.08
N LEU A 169 -0.21 9.02 9.32
CA LEU A 169 0.76 8.99 10.42
C LEU A 169 0.09 9.06 11.81
N ILE A 170 -1.16 9.51 11.87
CA ILE A 170 -1.94 9.66 13.10
C ILE A 170 -2.83 8.43 13.32
N VAL A 171 -3.50 7.97 12.27
CA VAL A 171 -4.47 6.88 12.35
C VAL A 171 -3.81 5.50 12.38
N GLN A 172 -2.63 5.34 11.79
CA GLN A 172 -1.92 4.06 11.80
C GLN A 172 -1.25 3.82 13.17
N LYS A 173 -1.60 2.71 13.83
CA LYS A 173 -1.07 2.35 15.16
C LYS A 173 -0.88 0.84 15.28
N ILE A 174 0.02 0.43 16.17
CA ILE A 174 0.07 -0.95 16.64
C ILE A 174 -1.11 -1.21 17.59
N ASP A 175 -1.83 -2.28 17.33
CA ASP A 175 -2.85 -2.84 18.19
C ASP A 175 -2.50 -4.30 18.53
N TYR A 176 -3.21 -4.91 19.48
CA TYR A 176 -2.93 -6.25 19.98
C TYR A 176 -4.14 -7.17 19.83
N LYS A 177 -3.95 -8.28 19.12
CA LYS A 177 -4.96 -9.33 18.99
C LYS A 177 -4.63 -10.48 19.94
N PHE A 178 -5.66 -11.08 20.52
CA PHE A 178 -5.52 -12.30 21.30
C PHE A 178 -5.34 -13.47 20.34
N ASP A 179 -4.22 -14.19 20.45
CA ASP A 179 -4.01 -15.44 19.73
C ASP A 179 -4.41 -16.63 20.60
N ASN A 180 -5.58 -17.19 20.31
CA ASN A 180 -6.13 -18.34 21.02
C ASN A 180 -5.39 -19.66 20.70
N LYS A 181 -4.42 -19.64 19.76
CA LYS A 181 -3.64 -20.81 19.34
C LYS A 181 -2.36 -21.02 20.14
N LEU A 182 -1.93 -20.03 20.92
CA LEU A 182 -0.73 -20.12 21.75
C LEU A 182 -1.08 -20.67 23.15
N PRO A 183 -0.27 -21.60 23.71
CA PRO A 183 -0.50 -22.17 25.05
C PRO A 183 -0.32 -21.15 26.18
N ILE A 184 0.28 -20.00 25.87
CA ILE A 184 0.41 -18.85 26.76
C ILE A 184 -0.46 -17.74 26.16
N ARG A 185 -1.30 -17.08 26.98
CA ARG A 185 -2.06 -15.89 26.58
C ARG A 185 -1.08 -14.81 26.10
N ALA A 186 -0.82 -14.77 24.80
CA ALA A 186 0.10 -13.83 24.18
C ALA A 186 -0.70 -12.83 23.35
N ASN A 187 -0.47 -11.54 23.65
CA ASN A 187 -0.96 -10.44 22.84
C ASN A 187 -0.03 -10.29 21.64
N VAL A 188 -0.53 -10.58 20.44
CA VAL A 188 0.25 -10.49 19.20
C VAL A 188 0.06 -9.08 18.62
N PRO A 189 1.15 -8.30 18.43
CA PRO A 189 1.05 -6.96 17.85
C PRO A 189 0.71 -7.06 16.36
N TYR A 190 -0.11 -6.14 15.86
CA TYR A 190 -0.42 -6.00 14.43
C TYR A 190 -0.61 -4.52 14.10
N CYS A 191 -0.33 -4.13 12.86
CA CYS A 191 -0.38 -2.72 12.45
C CYS A 191 -1.71 -2.44 11.73
N ARG A 192 -2.51 -1.52 12.26
CA ARG A 192 -3.82 -1.21 11.68
C ARG A 192 -4.14 0.28 11.73
N GLU A 193 -5.14 0.68 10.96
CA GLU A 193 -5.82 1.95 11.18
C GLU A 193 -6.70 1.84 12.44
N TYR A 194 -6.55 2.82 13.33
CA TYR A 194 -7.27 2.95 14.59
C TYR A 194 -8.07 4.25 14.59
N PHE A 195 -9.38 4.13 14.82
CA PHE A 195 -10.32 5.25 14.92
C PHE A 195 -11.06 5.13 16.26
N GLU A 196 -11.12 6.21 17.03
CA GLU A 196 -11.81 6.21 18.33
C GLU A 196 -13.32 6.29 18.14
N HIS A 197 -13.75 6.97 17.08
CA HIS A 197 -15.14 7.23 16.79
C HIS A 197 -15.54 6.83 15.38
N HIS A 198 -16.79 6.39 15.23
CA HIS A 198 -17.37 6.06 13.93
C HIS A 198 -17.39 7.24 12.95
N TRP A 199 -17.44 8.49 13.42
CA TRP A 199 -17.40 9.65 12.53
C TRP A 199 -16.01 9.88 11.93
N GLU A 200 -14.92 9.53 12.62
CA GLU A 200 -13.55 9.66 12.12
C GLU A 200 -13.30 8.72 10.96
N ILE A 201 -13.68 7.45 11.11
CA ILE A 201 -13.59 6.45 10.04
C ILE A 201 -14.48 6.86 8.86
N LEU A 202 -15.70 7.35 9.10
CA LEU A 202 -16.58 7.80 8.00
C LEU A 202 -16.00 8.99 7.25
N LEU A 203 -15.46 10.00 7.94
CA LEU A 203 -14.81 11.15 7.32
C LEU A 203 -13.56 10.73 6.54
N TYR A 204 -12.71 9.91 7.15
CA TYR A 204 -11.47 9.42 6.53
C TYR A 204 -11.75 8.56 5.29
N THR A 205 -12.65 7.57 5.41
CA THR A 205 -13.05 6.72 4.28
C THR A 205 -13.75 7.53 3.19
N SER A 206 -14.59 8.51 3.54
CA SER A 206 -15.22 9.38 2.54
C SER A 206 -14.18 10.24 1.81
N PHE A 207 -13.31 10.91 2.56
CA PHE A 207 -12.25 11.73 1.98
C PHE A 207 -11.37 10.93 1.03
N THR A 208 -10.91 9.75 1.45
CA THR A 208 -10.06 8.88 0.63
C THR A 208 -10.80 8.32 -0.59
N THR A 209 -12.02 7.81 -0.41
CA THR A 209 -12.81 7.21 -1.51
C THR A 209 -13.22 8.25 -2.55
N PHE A 210 -13.80 9.37 -2.15
CA PHE A 210 -14.24 10.39 -3.09
C PHE A 210 -13.07 11.17 -3.68
N GLY A 211 -12.10 11.57 -2.83
CA GLY A 211 -10.95 12.38 -3.21
C GLY A 211 -9.96 11.65 -4.11
N PHE A 212 -9.63 10.39 -3.82
CA PHE A 212 -8.58 9.65 -4.53
C PHE A 212 -9.11 8.56 -5.46
N PHE A 213 -10.37 8.16 -5.36
CA PHE A 213 -10.91 7.13 -6.24
C PHE A 213 -11.92 7.70 -7.23
N LEU A 214 -13.03 8.28 -6.75
CA LEU A 214 -14.14 8.68 -7.61
C LEU A 214 -13.85 9.92 -8.45
N ILE A 215 -13.30 10.99 -7.86
CA ILE A 215 -12.97 12.21 -8.61
C ILE A 215 -11.93 11.92 -9.70
N PRO A 216 -10.80 11.23 -9.42
CA PRO A 216 -9.84 10.88 -10.46
C PRO A 216 -10.43 9.96 -11.54
N LEU A 217 -11.23 8.95 -11.16
CA LEU A 217 -11.87 8.05 -12.13
C LEU A 217 -12.85 8.79 -13.05
N ILE A 218 -13.67 9.69 -12.50
CA ILE A 218 -14.58 10.53 -13.30
C ILE A 218 -13.77 11.45 -14.22
N GLY A 219 -12.70 12.06 -13.71
CA GLY A 219 -11.81 12.90 -14.52
C GLY A 219 -11.18 12.14 -15.69
N ILE A 220 -10.69 10.93 -15.45
CA ILE A 220 -10.16 10.04 -16.49
C ILE A 220 -11.27 9.67 -17.48
N TYR A 221 -12.41 9.18 -17.00
CA TYR A 221 -13.53 8.76 -17.86
C TYR A 221 -14.01 9.89 -18.76
N VAL A 222 -14.21 11.10 -18.22
CA VAL A 222 -14.64 12.27 -19.00
C VAL A 222 -13.59 12.69 -20.02
N SER A 223 -12.30 12.54 -19.69
CA SER A 223 -11.19 12.87 -20.61
C SER A 223 -11.06 11.87 -21.76
N TYR A 224 -11.47 10.61 -21.58
CA TYR A 224 -11.44 9.57 -22.60
C TYR A 224 -12.76 9.37 -23.35
N GLY A 225 -13.90 9.74 -22.76
CA GLY A 225 -15.24 9.56 -23.31
C GLY A 225 -15.69 10.67 -24.28
N ARG A 226 -14.81 11.60 -24.64
CA ARG A 226 -15.04 12.69 -25.60
C ARG A 226 -13.93 12.72 -26.64
#